data_AF-A0A7X3REU1-F1
#
_entry.id   AF-A0A7X3REU1-F1
#
_cell.length_a   1.000
_cell.length_b   1.000
_cell.length_c   1.000
_cell.angle_alpha   90.00
_cell.angle_beta   90.00
_cell.angle_gamma   90.00
#
_symmetry.space_group_name_H-M   'P 1'
#
loop_
_entity.id
_entity.type
_entity.pdbx_description
1 polymer ?
#
loop_
_entity_poly.entity_id
_entity_poly.type
_entity_poly.pdbx_seq_one_letter_code
_entity_poly.pdbx_strand_id
1 'polypeptide(L)' 'MSNFTDEELLQIIKTGESDAVEFKASLSGSAPEKVREAICAFANDLRDRGEVGLIFLGVRDNATLGTT' A
#
# COMPACT_ATOMS: atom_id res chain seq x y z
N MET A 1 11.38 2.83 12.86
CA MET A 1 10.24 2.29 12.08
C MET A 1 9.00 2.96 12.63
N SER A 2 8.15 3.51 11.76
CA SER A 2 6.86 4.07 12.18
C SER A 2 5.97 2.92 12.67
N ASN A 3 5.37 3.06 13.84
CA ASN A 3 4.39 2.12 14.36
C ASN A 3 3.00 2.69 14.06
N PHE A 4 2.31 2.12 13.08
CA PHE A 4 0.91 2.45 12.80
C PHE A 4 0.00 1.57 13.68
N THR A 5 -1.07 2.15 14.22
CA THR A 5 -2.16 1.37 14.82
C THR A 5 -3.10 0.84 13.75
N ASP A 6 -3.91 -0.17 14.08
CA ASP A 6 -4.92 -0.70 13.17
C ASP A 6 -5.91 0.39 12.74
N GLU A 7 -6.30 1.29 13.66
CA GLU A 7 -7.17 2.42 13.33
C GLU A 7 -6.53 3.37 12.33
N GLU A 8 -5.24 3.67 12.47
CA GLU A 8 -4.49 4.51 11.53
C GLU A 8 -4.40 3.86 10.15
N LEU A 9 -4.10 2.57 10.10
CA LEU A 9 -4.07 1.79 8.85
C LEU A 9 -5.44 1.79 8.17
N LEU A 10 -6.52 1.62 8.92
CA LEU A 10 -7.89 1.68 8.39
C LEU A 10 -8.26 3.07 7.88
N GLN A 11 -7.78 4.15 8.50
CA GLN A 11 -7.98 5.50 7.99
C GLN A 11 -7.22 5.73 6.70
N ILE A 12 -5.97 5.25 6.59
CA ILE A 12 -5.18 5.32 5.36
C ILE A 12 -5.89 4.58 4.22
N ILE A 13 -6.45 3.39 4.49
CA ILE A 13 -7.23 2.66 3.49
C ILE A 13 -8.43 3.49 3.01
N LYS A 14 -9.16 4.14 3.93
CA LYS A 14 -10.30 5.00 3.59
C LYS A 14 -9.92 6.21 2.74
N THR A 15 -8.68 6.70 2.84
CA THR A 15 -8.19 7.82 2.01
C THR A 15 -7.86 7.40 0.58
N GLY A 16 -7.65 6.10 0.33
CA GLY A 16 -7.38 5.54 -1.00
C GLY A 16 -5.89 5.44 -1.34
N GLU A 17 -5.61 5.04 -2.58
CA GLU A 17 -4.25 4.97 -3.13
C GLU A 17 -3.63 6.37 -3.30
N SER A 18 -2.30 6.43 -3.23
CA SER A 18 -1.50 7.64 -3.43
C SER A 18 -0.08 7.27 -3.86
N ASP A 19 0.75 8.27 -4.13
CA ASP A 19 2.17 8.05 -4.49
C ASP A 19 2.97 7.27 -3.42
N ALA A 20 2.47 7.18 -2.19
CA ALA A 20 3.06 6.40 -1.09
C ALA A 20 2.17 5.24 -0.61
N VAL A 21 1.02 5.00 -1.24
CA VAL A 21 0.04 3.99 -0.82
C VAL A 21 -0.49 3.20 -2.01
N GLU A 22 -0.23 1.90 -2.03
CA GLU A 22 -0.65 0.98 -3.10
C GLU A 22 -1.60 -0.10 -2.55
N PHE A 23 -2.66 -0.43 -3.28
CA PHE A 23 -3.59 -1.51 -2.94
C PHE A 23 -3.47 -2.69 -3.91
N LYS A 24 -3.57 -3.91 -3.39
CA LYS A 24 -3.78 -5.12 -4.19
C LYS A 24 -4.75 -6.06 -3.50
N ALA A 25 -5.79 -6.48 -4.23
CA ALA A 25 -6.79 -7.41 -3.71
C ALA A 25 -6.21 -8.80 -3.38
N SER A 26 -5.16 -9.22 -4.09
CA SER A 26 -4.44 -10.49 -3.85
C SER A 26 -3.04 -10.44 -4.48
N LEU A 27 -2.22 -11.45 -4.19
CA LEU A 27 -0.92 -11.67 -4.84
C LEU A 27 -1.02 -12.63 -6.05
N SER A 28 -2.14 -12.60 -6.77
CA SER A 28 -2.33 -13.43 -7.97
C SER A 28 -2.06 -12.64 -9.27
N GLY A 29 -1.87 -13.36 -10.37
CA GLY A 29 -1.64 -12.75 -11.69
C GLY A 29 -0.38 -11.88 -11.71
N SER A 30 -0.52 -10.65 -12.21
CA SER A 30 0.58 -9.67 -12.29
C SER A 30 0.84 -8.91 -10.97
N ALA A 31 0.01 -9.09 -9.94
CA ALA A 31 0.13 -8.35 -8.69
C ALA A 31 1.51 -8.50 -8.00
N PRO A 32 2.16 -9.69 -7.96
CA PRO A 32 3.48 -9.82 -7.36
C PRO A 32 4.56 -8.98 -8.05
N GLU A 33 4.49 -8.84 -9.38
CA GLU A 33 5.41 -7.98 -10.14
C GLU A 33 5.17 -6.51 -9.82
N LYS A 34 3.91 -6.08 -9.84
CA LYS A 34 3.51 -4.71 -9.51
C LYS A 34 3.91 -4.31 -8.09
N VAL A 35 3.81 -5.22 -7.13
CA VAL A 35 4.28 -4.97 -5.75
C VAL A 35 5.79 -4.72 -5.70
N ARG A 36 6.60 -5.47 -6.47
CA ARG A 36 8.05 -5.23 -6.53
C ARG A 36 8.39 -3.91 -7.20
N GLU A 37 7.66 -3.54 -8.26
CA GLU A 37 7.79 -2.23 -8.90
C GLU A 37 7.47 -1.10 -7.91
N ALA A 38 6.36 -1.22 -7.16
CA ALA A 38 5.97 -0.24 -6.13
C ALA A 38 7.03 -0.12 -5.02
N ILE A 39 7.61 -1.22 -4.55
CA ILE A 39 8.72 -1.19 -3.57
C ILE A 39 9.91 -0.40 -4.13
N CYS A 40 10.31 -0.66 -5.38
CA CYS A 40 11.40 0.08 -6.01
C CYS A 40 11.08 1.57 -6.15
N ALA A 41 9.85 1.92 -6.58
CA ALA A 41 9.41 3.30 -6.71
C ALA A 41 9.45 4.02 -5.34
N PHE A 42 8.83 3.43 -4.31
CA PHE A 42 8.83 3.98 -2.96
C PHE A 42 10.25 4.18 -2.40
N ALA A 43 11.14 3.21 -2.60
CA ALA A 43 12.51 3.30 -2.12
C ALA A 43 13.33 4.42 -2.79
N ASN A 44 13.02 4.74 -4.05
CA ASN A 44 13.69 5.79 -4.81
C ASN A 44 13.08 7.17 -4.52
N ASP A 45 11.75 7.26 -4.45
CA ASP A 45 11.04 8.54 -4.45
C ASP A 45 10.77 9.08 -3.04
N LEU A 46 10.56 8.20 -2.05
CA LEU A 46 10.22 8.60 -0.68
C LEU A 46 11.44 8.82 0.22
N ARG A 47 12.62 8.34 -0.20
CA ARG A 47 13.88 8.47 0.55
C ARG A 47 14.16 9.91 0.97
N ASP A 48 13.98 10.86 0.05
CA ASP A 48 14.30 12.27 0.27
C ASP A 48 13.18 13.04 0.99
N ARG A 49 11.98 12.45 1.09
CA ARG A 49 10.81 13.04 1.75
C ARG A 49 10.68 12.64 3.22
N GLY A 50 11.42 11.60 3.65
CA GLY A 50 11.29 11.02 4.98
C GLY A 50 9.94 10.31 5.19
N GLU A 51 9.26 9.96 4.10
CA GLU A 51 7.96 9.30 4.10
C GLU A 51 8.12 7.77 4.04
N VAL A 52 7.10 7.04 4.51
CA VAL A 52 7.05 5.57 4.48
C VAL A 52 6.03 5.15 3.44
N GLY A 53 6.43 4.30 2.51
CA GLY A 53 5.51 3.68 1.55
C GLY A 53 4.75 2.50 2.18
N LEU A 54 3.46 2.39 1.88
CA LEU A 54 2.57 1.33 2.36
C LEU A 54 1.97 0.56 1.19
N ILE A 55 2.01 -0.77 1.27
CA ILE A 55 1.35 -1.67 0.32
C ILE A 55 0.33 -2.51 1.08
N PHE A 56 -0.95 -2.33 0.78
CA PHE A 56 -2.03 -3.08 1.39
C PHE A 56 -2.42 -4.28 0.53
N LEU A 57 -2.23 -5.48 1.07
CA LEU A 57 -2.66 -6.73 0.45
C LEU A 57 -4.03 -7.15 1.00
N GLY A 58 -4.91 -7.61 0.13
CA GLY A 58 -6.30 -7.92 0.47
C GLY A 58 -7.23 -6.71 0.41
N VAL A 59 -6.79 -5.58 -0.13
CA VAL A 59 -7.60 -4.36 -0.32
C VAL A 59 -7.83 -4.14 -1.79
N ARG A 60 -9.09 -3.94 -2.21
CA ARG A 60 -9.43 -3.61 -3.59
C ARG A 60 -9.22 -2.11 -3.85
N ASP A 61 -9.06 -1.75 -5.11
CA ASP A 61 -8.82 -0.38 -5.57
C ASP A 61 -9.89 0.63 -5.10
N ASN A 62 -11.11 0.16 -4.81
CA ASN A 62 -12.19 0.97 -4.22
C ASN A 62 -12.18 1.03 -2.68
N ALA A 63 -11.04 0.77 -2.05
CA ALA A 63 -10.82 0.71 -0.60
C ALA A 63 -11.66 -0.34 0.15
N THR A 64 -12.27 -1.31 -0.55
CA THR A 64 -12.99 -2.40 0.12
C THR A 64 -12.02 -3.50 0.57
N LEU A 65 -12.17 -3.95 1.82
CA LEU A 65 -11.41 -5.07 2.35
C LEU A 65 -11.92 -6.40 1.77
N GLY A 66 -11.00 -7.28 1.39
CA GLY A 66 -11.29 -8.65 1.04
C GLY A 66 -11.81 -9.40 2.25
N THR A 67 -12.98 -10.03 2.14
CA THR A 67 -13.46 -10.99 3.13
C THR A 67 -12.75 -12.31 2.88
N THR A 68 -12.13 -12.88 3.92
CA THR A 68 -11.55 -14.23 3.90
C THR A 68 -12.63 -15.29 3.78
#